data_AF-A0A736L8Y7-F1
#
_entry.id   AF-A0A736L8Y7-F1
#
_cell.length_a   1.000
_cell.length_b   1.000
_cell.length_c   1.000
_cell.angle_alpha   90.00
_cell.angle_beta   90.00
_cell.angle_gamma   90.00
#
_symmetry.space_group_name_H-M   'P 1'
#
loop_
_entity.id
_entity.type
_entity.pdbx_description
1 polymer ?
#
loop_
_entity_poly.entity_id
_entity_poly.type
_entity_poly.pdbx_seq_one_letter_code
_entity_poly.pdbx_strand_id
1 'polypeptide(L)' 'MNESIFLLDKRVVFDSTKMTLSHGNEIIRISEAETHLLLA' A
#
# COMPACT_ATOMS: atom_id res chain seq x y z
N MET A 1 -4.79 -17.19 1.30
CA MET A 1 -4.63 -15.88 0.63
C MET A 1 -3.59 -15.13 1.41
N ASN A 2 -2.40 -14.94 0.85
CA ASN A 2 -1.22 -14.43 1.56
C ASN A 2 -0.62 -13.24 0.79
N GLU A 3 -1.48 -12.46 0.15
CA GLU A 3 -1.06 -11.31 -0.66
C GLU A 3 -1.15 -10.06 0.21
N SER A 4 0.01 -9.60 0.68
CA SER A 4 0.16 -8.35 1.44
C SER A 4 0.40 -7.13 0.54
N ILE A 5 0.52 -7.36 -0.77
CA ILE A 5 0.81 -6.35 -1.78
C ILE A 5 -0.39 -6.23 -2.70
N PHE A 6 -0.88 -5.00 -2.87
CA PHE A 6 -2.07 -4.65 -3.65
C PHE A 6 -1.70 -3.62 -4.71
N LEU A 7 -2.27 -3.75 -5.91
CA LEU A 7 -2.14 -2.75 -6.96
C LEU A 7 -3.30 -1.74 -6.84
N LEU A 8 -2.98 -0.52 -6.44
CA LEU A 8 -3.91 0.61 -6.34
C LEU A 8 -3.74 1.53 -7.54
N ASP A 9 -4.75 1.60 -8.41
CA ASP A 9 -4.57 2.21 -9.74
C ASP A 9 -3.40 1.53 -10.50
N LYS A 10 -3.31 1.65 -11.82
CA LYS A 10 -2.34 0.86 -12.61
C LYS A 10 -0.85 1.17 -12.33
N ARG A 11 -0.56 2.01 -11.33
CA ARG A 11 0.75 2.60 -11.09
C ARG A 11 1.15 2.66 -9.62
N VAL A 12 0.22 2.54 -8.66
CA VAL A 12 0.56 2.59 -7.22
C VAL A 12 0.52 1.19 -6.64
N VAL A 13 1.56 0.84 -5.90
CA VAL A 13 1.67 -0.44 -5.20
C VAL A 13 1.55 -0.18 -3.71
N PHE A 14 0.56 -0.79 -3.08
CA PHE A 14 0.35 -0.76 -1.65
C PHE A 14 0.90 -2.04 -1.00
N ASP A 15 1.89 -1.90 -0.12
CA ASP A 15 2.40 -2.98 0.71
C ASP A 15 1.86 -2.79 2.14
N SER A 16 0.86 -3.58 2.50
CA SER A 16 0.19 -3.54 3.80
C SER A 16 1.08 -3.99 4.97
N THR A 17 2.09 -4.84 4.70
CA THR A 17 3.02 -5.30 5.73
C THR A 17 4.03 -4.20 6.07
N LYS A 18 4.47 -3.44 5.06
CA LYS A 18 5.39 -2.32 5.25
C LYS A 18 4.69 -0.99 5.52
N MET A 19 3.36 -0.94 5.37
CA MET A 19 2.55 0.27 5.45
C MET A 19 3.08 1.36 4.50
N THR A 20 3.27 0.98 3.23
CA THR A 20 3.84 1.87 2.20
C THR A 20 3.03 1.88 0.92
N LEU A 21 2.97 3.06 0.30
CA LEU A 21 2.54 3.26 -1.07
C LEU A 21 3.76 3.57 -1.93
N SER A 22 3.89 2.89 -3.07
CA SER A 22 5.00 3.07 -4.01
C SER A 22 4.48 3.49 -5.37
N HIS A 23 5.04 4.54 -5.96
CA HIS A 23 4.73 5.01 -7.30
C HIS A 23 6.04 5.30 -8.05
N GLY A 24 6.44 4.42 -8.96
CA GLY A 24 7.78 4.50 -9.57
C GLY A 24 8.88 4.40 -8.52
N ASN A 25 9.68 5.46 -8.36
CA ASN A 25 10.76 5.54 -7.37
C ASN A 25 10.34 6.24 -6.06
N GLU A 26 9.10 6.75 -5.99
CA GLU A 26 8.59 7.41 -4.80
C GLU A 26 7.98 6.37 -3.85
N ILE A 27 8.34 6.47 -2.58
CA ILE A 27 7.81 5.61 -1.52
C ILE A 27 7.29 6.51 -0.41
N ILE A 28 6.02 6.37 -0.09
CA ILE A 28 5.35 7.09 0.98
C ILE A 28 4.96 6.09 2.06
N ARG A 29 5.35 6.37 3.30
CA ARG A 29 4.84 5.64 4.46
C ARG A 29 3.49 6.19 4.85
N ILE A 30 2.56 5.29 5.14
CA ILE A 30 1.23 5.61 5.63
C ILE A 30 1.05 5.06 7.04
N SER A 31 0.13 5.65 7.78
CA SER A 31 -0.25 5.23 9.12
C SER A 31 -1.00 3.90 9.10
N GLU A 32 -1.12 3.29 10.28
CA GLU A 32 -1.95 2.11 10.50
C GLU A 32 -3.43 2.41 10.17
N ALA A 33 -3.93 3.60 10.54
CA ALA A 33 -5.31 4.01 10.22
C ALA A 33 -5.55 4.10 8.70
N GLU A 34 -4.62 4.69 7.95
CA GLU A 34 -4.69 4.75 6.48
C GLU A 34 -4.57 3.35 5.85
N THR A 35 -3.71 2.49 6.41
CA THR A 35 -3.58 1.08 6.00
C THR A 35 -4.90 0.34 6.17
N HIS A 36 -5.59 0.51 7.31
CA HIS A 36 -6.90 -0.09 7.53
C HIS A 36 -7.97 0.44 6.58
N LEU A 37 -7.95 1.74 6.25
CA LEU A 37 -8.86 2.32 5.27
C LEU A 37 -8.68 1.72 3.87
N LEU A 38 -7.44 1.39 3.47
CA LEU A 38 -7.14 0.77 2.17
C LEU A 38 -7.47 -0.73 2.11
N LEU A 39 -7.63 -1.38 3.26
CA LEU A 39 -7.97 -2.81 3.38
C LEU A 39 -9.46 -3.06 3.59
N ALA A 40 -10.26 -2.01 3.81
CA ALA A 40 -11.71 -2.06 4.02
C ALA A 40 -12.49 -2.09 2.70
#